data_AF-A0A7X2IKI0-F1
#
_entry.id   AF-A0A7X2IKI0-F1
#
_cell.length_a   1.000
_cell.length_b   1.000
_cell.length_c   1.000
_cell.angle_alpha   90.00
_cell.angle_beta   90.00
_cell.angle_gamma   90.00
#
_symmetry.space_group_name_H-M   'P 1'
#
loop_
_entity.id
_entity.type
_entity.pdbx_description
1 polymer ?
#
loop_
_entity_poly.entity_id
_entity_poly.type
_entity_poly.pdbx_seq_one_letter_code
_entity_poly.pdbx_strand_id
1 'polypeptide(L)'
;MYRCVAEVCGKGFPRKVNFCPFCGTRQGAAAQAAPAGRWADSGAAEAKAAALAAAQAEADALARAAERARAEERSRAEDQAREDQAKADEQARAARAEALAQARNIAAAQSGTESRQPPEQLTPEQQSALERLNKLKGIGKQATAPSAPAANPYQPQGNGAQPSRPPLRKPISKSMWVSVAVVLGLIWFLARPSDPAKKLQGRVDKAVAQAQDCNIDVARNEYTSLKADKASAAQLKYLQDIIGANAKKCDTRRHRAKAWSELRPQLDSALQNGSIDLADRRLAAFVKAWGADDETRDIDGRIDVRKGERLLNEADACIKRSDRSCAEAKLQAAEKLQRNELKTRTELLREALSDLLKRTVLDQREAAPVPVPAPVATPAQRAPQAAPAAQPAQTPQQSQQARKLLTEAERELRQGNYKAAMDKANICATMIDEGNRECVALKNRAERMNRDLMNCVAAGREWIDDRCQ
;
A
#
# COMPACT_ATOMS: atom_id res chain seq x y z
N MET A 1 65.50 -2.33 -15.59
CA MET A 1 64.94 -1.68 -14.39
C MET A 1 63.43 -1.59 -14.54
N TYR A 2 62.66 -1.96 -13.52
CA TYR A 2 61.20 -1.81 -13.50
C TYR A 2 60.86 -0.43 -12.93
N ARG A 3 59.81 0.23 -13.41
CA ARG A 3 59.31 1.51 -12.87
C ARG A 3 57.93 1.33 -12.25
N CYS A 4 57.62 2.15 -11.25
CA CYS A 4 56.30 2.18 -10.65
C CYS A 4 55.24 2.66 -11.65
N VAL A 5 54.10 1.95 -11.71
CA VAL A 5 52.94 2.27 -12.57
C VAL A 5 52.26 3.60 -12.22
N ALA A 6 52.36 4.04 -10.96
CA ALA A 6 51.90 5.37 -10.58
C ALA A 6 52.87 6.42 -11.11
N GLU A 7 52.43 7.24 -12.08
CA GLU A 7 53.24 8.28 -12.73
C GLU A 7 53.84 9.27 -11.72
N VAL A 8 53.11 9.54 -10.64
CA VAL A 8 53.56 10.39 -9.52
C VAL A 8 54.75 9.81 -8.74
N CYS A 9 54.96 8.50 -8.75
CA CYS A 9 56.06 7.87 -8.03
C CYS A 9 57.34 7.78 -8.87
N GLY A 10 57.25 7.29 -10.12
CA GLY A 10 58.35 7.26 -11.10
C GLY A 10 59.64 6.51 -10.72
N LYS A 11 59.78 6.01 -9.49
CA LYS A 11 60.97 5.34 -8.96
C LYS A 11 61.20 4.01 -9.68
N GLY A 12 62.47 3.74 -10.00
CA GLY A 12 62.93 2.49 -10.58
C GLY A 12 63.33 1.46 -9.52
N PHE A 13 63.19 0.17 -9.81
CA PHE A 13 63.63 -0.94 -8.97
C PHE A 13 64.32 -2.05 -9.78
N PRO A 14 65.26 -2.78 -9.18
CA PRO A 14 66.04 -3.82 -9.86
C PRO A 14 65.27 -5.13 -10.08
N ARG A 15 64.17 -5.37 -9.37
CA ARG A 15 63.36 -6.61 -9.46
C ARG A 15 61.88 -6.31 -9.57
N LYS A 16 61.12 -7.22 -10.18
CA LYS A 16 59.66 -7.15 -10.30
C LYS A 16 59.05 -7.39 -8.91
N VAL A 17 58.22 -6.45 -8.47
CA VAL A 17 57.54 -6.47 -7.17
C VAL A 17 56.05 -6.31 -7.38
N ASN A 18 55.21 -6.96 -6.58
CA ASN A 18 53.75 -6.86 -6.70
C ASN A 18 53.20 -5.52 -6.22
N PHE A 19 53.97 -4.81 -5.39
CA PHE A 19 53.65 -3.49 -4.85
C PHE A 19 54.91 -2.63 -4.89
N CYS A 20 54.77 -1.35 -5.23
CA CYS A 20 55.90 -0.43 -5.21
C CYS A 20 56.36 -0.22 -3.76
N PRO A 21 57.63 -0.46 -3.41
CA PRO A 21 58.13 -0.28 -2.05
C PRO A 21 58.12 1.19 -1.59
N PHE A 22 57.97 2.15 -2.52
CA PHE A 22 58.00 3.57 -2.20
C PHE A 22 56.60 4.15 -1.95
N CYS A 23 55.58 3.75 -2.71
CA CYS A 23 54.23 4.33 -2.62
C CYS A 23 53.12 3.31 -2.34
N GLY A 24 53.44 2.03 -2.21
CA GLY A 24 52.46 0.98 -1.92
C GLY A 24 51.50 0.63 -3.07
N THR A 25 51.62 1.28 -4.24
CA THR A 25 50.74 1.00 -5.37
C THR A 25 50.98 -0.40 -5.93
N ARG A 26 49.90 -1.18 -6.09
CA ARG A 26 49.94 -2.52 -6.69
C ARG A 26 50.43 -2.43 -8.13
N GLN A 27 51.50 -3.15 -8.44
CA GLN A 27 52.12 -3.23 -9.77
C GLN A 27 51.53 -4.37 -10.63
N GLY A 28 50.36 -4.89 -10.22
CA GLY A 28 49.74 -6.09 -10.79
C GLY A 28 48.37 -5.82 -11.40
N ALA A 29 48.32 -5.97 -12.72
CA ALA A 29 47.19 -6.28 -13.61
C ALA A 29 46.76 -5.16 -14.58
N ALA A 30 47.71 -4.68 -15.40
CA ALA A 30 47.37 -4.26 -16.75
C ALA A 30 47.67 -5.44 -17.70
N ALA A 31 46.60 -5.94 -18.32
CA ALA A 31 46.54 -6.82 -19.49
C ALA A 31 47.40 -8.10 -19.47
N GLN A 32 46.72 -9.25 -19.47
CA GLN A 32 47.20 -10.37 -20.28
C GLN A 32 47.45 -9.83 -21.69
N ALA A 33 48.71 -9.80 -22.11
CA ALA A 33 49.09 -9.43 -23.45
C ALA A 33 48.36 -10.35 -24.43
N ALA A 34 47.46 -9.77 -25.22
CA ALA A 34 46.92 -10.43 -26.39
C ALA A 34 48.10 -10.79 -27.32
N PRO A 35 48.10 -11.98 -27.94
CA PRO A 35 49.14 -12.35 -28.90
C PRO A 35 49.16 -11.33 -30.04
N ALA A 36 50.34 -10.78 -30.30
CA ALA A 36 50.61 -9.87 -31.41
C ALA A 36 50.43 -10.63 -32.74
N GLY A 37 49.19 -10.60 -33.26
CA GLY A 37 48.84 -11.29 -34.49
C GLY A 37 47.34 -11.22 -34.80
N ARG A 38 46.73 -10.02 -34.77
CA ARG A 38 45.35 -9.81 -35.27
C ARG A 38 45.02 -8.33 -35.45
N TRP A 39 45.62 -7.70 -36.46
CA TRP A 39 45.21 -6.37 -36.92
C TRP A 39 44.10 -6.43 -38.00
N ALA A 40 43.56 -7.63 -38.29
CA ALA A 40 42.49 -7.82 -39.28
C ALA A 40 41.07 -8.01 -38.66
N ASP A 41 40.95 -8.13 -37.33
CA ASP A 41 39.66 -8.43 -36.65
C ASP A 41 39.07 -7.24 -35.84
N SER A 42 39.74 -6.09 -35.78
CA SER A 42 39.25 -4.92 -35.03
C SER A 42 37.92 -4.38 -35.56
N GLY A 43 37.70 -4.43 -36.87
CA GLY A 43 36.44 -4.01 -37.49
C GLY A 43 35.24 -4.88 -37.07
N ALA A 44 35.45 -6.16 -36.79
CA ALA A 44 34.37 -7.05 -36.35
C ALA A 44 33.93 -6.76 -34.91
N ALA A 45 34.86 -6.38 -34.04
CA ALA A 45 34.54 -6.00 -32.66
C ALA A 45 33.78 -4.67 -32.59
N GLU A 46 34.18 -3.70 -33.42
CA GLU A 46 33.54 -2.39 -33.50
C GLU A 46 32.13 -2.48 -34.11
N ALA A 47 31.96 -3.30 -35.17
CA ALA A 47 30.65 -3.59 -35.74
C ALA A 47 29.71 -4.29 -34.73
N LYS A 48 30.24 -5.21 -33.90
CA LYS A 48 29.45 -5.87 -32.86
C LYS A 48 29.05 -4.92 -31.73
N ALA A 49 29.92 -3.99 -31.34
CA ALA A 49 29.60 -2.96 -30.36
C ALA A 49 28.53 -1.99 -30.89
N ALA A 50 28.62 -1.59 -32.16
CA ALA A 50 27.60 -0.76 -32.81
C ALA A 50 26.24 -1.47 -32.90
N ALA A 51 26.23 -2.77 -33.24
CA ALA A 51 25.00 -3.56 -33.28
C ALA A 51 24.34 -3.70 -31.90
N LEU A 52 25.13 -3.90 -30.84
CA LEU A 52 24.63 -3.94 -29.47
C LEU A 52 24.06 -2.58 -29.02
N ALA A 53 24.72 -1.48 -29.37
CA ALA A 53 24.22 -0.14 -29.08
C ALA A 53 22.90 0.16 -29.82
N ALA A 54 22.77 -0.27 -31.08
CA ALA A 54 21.53 -0.14 -31.84
C ALA A 54 20.39 -0.98 -31.22
N ALA A 55 20.65 -2.23 -30.85
CA ALA A 55 19.68 -3.09 -30.19
C ALA A 55 19.22 -2.51 -28.83
N GLN A 56 20.14 -1.90 -28.08
CA GLN A 56 19.82 -1.25 -26.82
C GLN A 56 18.98 0.01 -27.02
N ALA A 57 19.26 0.81 -28.05
CA ALA A 57 18.45 1.98 -28.42
C ALA A 57 17.03 1.57 -28.85
N GLU A 58 16.86 0.47 -29.58
CA GLU A 58 15.55 -0.08 -29.93
C GLU A 58 14.78 -0.56 -28.69
N ALA A 59 15.45 -1.25 -27.77
CA ALA A 59 14.84 -1.67 -26.51
C ALA A 59 14.36 -0.48 -25.66
N ASP A 60 15.17 0.58 -25.57
CA ASP A 60 14.82 1.81 -24.86
C ASP A 60 13.65 2.55 -25.54
N ALA A 61 13.60 2.54 -26.87
CA ALA A 61 12.49 3.13 -27.63
C ALA A 61 11.17 2.38 -27.36
N LEU A 62 11.20 1.04 -27.34
CA LEU A 62 10.05 0.21 -27.00
C LEU A 62 9.61 0.41 -25.54
N ALA A 63 10.54 0.54 -24.60
CA ALA A 63 10.21 0.83 -23.20
C ALA A 63 9.49 2.18 -23.06
N ARG A 64 9.97 3.23 -23.74
CA ARG A 64 9.32 4.55 -23.75
C ARG A 64 7.95 4.52 -24.44
N ALA A 65 7.76 3.70 -25.46
CA ALA A 65 6.46 3.52 -26.11
C ALA A 65 5.46 2.82 -25.18
N ALA A 66 5.89 1.77 -24.47
CA ALA A 66 5.07 1.08 -23.49
C ALA A 66 4.67 1.99 -22.31
N GLU A 67 5.57 2.87 -21.87
CA GLU A 67 5.27 3.83 -20.81
C GLU A 67 4.23 4.88 -21.24
N ARG A 68 4.32 5.38 -22.48
CA ARG A 68 3.29 6.28 -23.05
C ARG A 68 1.93 5.60 -23.16
N ALA A 69 1.90 4.34 -23.63
CA ALA A 69 0.65 3.58 -23.71
C ALA A 69 -0.02 3.43 -22.32
N ARG A 70 0.77 3.13 -21.27
CA ARG A 70 0.26 3.08 -19.89
C ARG A 70 -0.20 4.44 -19.38
N ALA A 71 0.46 5.54 -19.76
CA ALA A 71 0.04 6.88 -19.41
C ALA A 71 -1.29 7.27 -20.07
N GLU A 72 -1.48 6.93 -21.34
CA GLU A 72 -2.76 7.12 -22.05
C GLU A 72 -3.89 6.29 -21.45
N GLU A 73 -3.62 5.04 -21.08
CA GLU A 73 -4.61 4.17 -20.41
C GLU A 73 -5.02 4.72 -19.04
N ARG A 74 -4.07 5.24 -18.25
CA ARG A 74 -4.36 5.95 -16.99
C ARG A 74 -5.20 7.20 -17.22
N SER A 75 -4.87 8.02 -18.22
CA SER A 75 -5.66 9.22 -18.56
C SER A 75 -7.10 8.85 -18.91
N ARG A 76 -7.30 7.81 -19.74
CA ARG A 76 -8.65 7.33 -20.09
C ARG A 76 -9.41 6.82 -18.87
N ALA A 77 -8.74 6.11 -17.95
CA ALA A 77 -9.36 5.65 -16.72
C ALA A 77 -9.78 6.80 -15.80
N GLU A 78 -8.97 7.87 -15.71
CA GLU A 78 -9.31 9.07 -14.95
C GLU A 78 -10.49 9.83 -15.57
N ASP A 79 -10.53 9.96 -16.90
CA ASP A 79 -11.65 10.58 -17.61
C ASP A 79 -12.95 9.79 -17.41
N GLN A 80 -12.88 8.45 -17.49
CA GLN A 80 -14.02 7.57 -17.21
C GLN A 80 -14.51 7.74 -15.76
N ALA A 81 -13.60 7.80 -14.79
CA ALA A 81 -13.95 8.00 -13.39
C ALA A 81 -14.63 9.36 -13.15
N ARG A 82 -14.20 10.42 -13.85
CA ARG A 82 -14.86 11.74 -13.80
C ARG A 82 -16.25 11.71 -14.40
N GLU A 83 -16.44 11.00 -15.52
CA GLU A 83 -17.76 10.83 -16.14
C GLU A 83 -18.72 10.05 -15.22
N ASP A 84 -18.24 8.96 -14.62
CA ASP A 84 -19.03 8.15 -13.68
C ASP A 84 -19.39 8.94 -12.43
N GLN A 85 -18.48 9.77 -11.91
CA GLN A 85 -18.75 10.67 -10.80
C GLN A 85 -19.80 11.73 -11.16
N ALA A 86 -19.72 12.33 -12.36
CA ALA A 86 -20.71 13.29 -12.83
C ALA A 86 -22.12 12.67 -12.93
N LYS A 87 -22.21 11.42 -13.44
CA LYS A 87 -23.47 10.66 -13.48
C LYS A 87 -24.01 10.36 -12.07
N ALA A 88 -23.13 9.99 -11.13
CA ALA A 88 -23.52 9.76 -9.75
C ALA A 88 -24.06 11.04 -9.07
N ASP A 89 -23.43 12.18 -9.31
CA ASP A 89 -23.89 13.48 -8.81
C ASP A 89 -25.23 13.89 -9.42
N GLU A 90 -25.46 13.63 -10.71
CA GLU A 90 -26.75 13.86 -11.37
C GLU A 90 -27.85 12.99 -10.76
N GLN A 91 -27.58 11.69 -10.55
CA GLN A 91 -28.51 10.78 -9.88
C GLN A 91 -28.81 11.22 -8.44
N ALA A 92 -27.81 11.68 -7.70
CA ALA A 92 -28.00 12.20 -6.34
C ALA A 92 -28.87 13.47 -6.32
N ARG A 93 -28.72 14.35 -7.32
CA ARG A 93 -29.60 15.54 -7.49
C ARG A 93 -31.02 15.14 -7.82
N ALA A 94 -31.22 14.18 -8.72
CA ALA A 94 -32.55 13.66 -9.06
C ALA A 94 -33.24 13.03 -7.83
N ALA A 95 -32.53 12.19 -7.08
CA ALA A 95 -33.05 11.58 -5.85
C ALA A 95 -33.42 12.62 -4.79
N ARG A 96 -32.62 13.69 -4.63
CA ARG A 96 -32.96 14.81 -3.73
C ARG A 96 -34.21 15.57 -4.20
N ALA A 97 -34.37 15.79 -5.49
CA ALA A 97 -35.55 16.45 -6.05
C ALA A 97 -36.82 15.60 -5.81
N GLU A 98 -36.75 14.29 -6.02
CA GLU A 98 -37.85 13.36 -5.73
C GLU A 98 -38.19 13.34 -4.24
N ALA A 99 -37.19 13.29 -3.35
CA ALA A 99 -37.41 13.34 -1.91
C ALA A 99 -38.11 14.64 -1.46
N LEU A 100 -37.74 15.79 -2.03
CA LEU A 100 -38.41 17.07 -1.77
C LEU A 100 -39.85 17.08 -2.30
N ALA A 101 -40.11 16.46 -3.45
CA ALA A 101 -41.47 16.33 -3.99
C ALA A 101 -42.34 15.43 -3.10
N GLN A 102 -41.80 14.30 -2.64
CA GLN A 102 -42.49 13.42 -1.68
C GLN A 102 -42.79 14.14 -0.37
N ALA A 103 -41.84 14.91 0.18
CA ALA A 103 -42.05 15.69 1.40
C ALA A 103 -43.18 16.72 1.24
N ARG A 104 -43.28 17.40 0.08
CA ARG A 104 -44.40 18.32 -0.22
C ARG A 104 -45.74 17.60 -0.28
N ASN A 105 -45.80 16.42 -0.90
CA ASN A 105 -47.03 15.62 -0.96
C ASN A 105 -47.48 15.16 0.43
N ILE A 106 -46.55 14.76 1.30
CA ILE A 106 -46.85 14.38 2.69
C ILE A 106 -47.37 15.59 3.47
N ALA A 107 -46.72 16.75 3.35
CA ALA A 107 -47.17 17.98 4.02
C ALA A 107 -48.58 18.40 3.55
N ALA A 108 -48.87 18.30 2.24
CA ALA A 108 -50.20 18.57 1.71
C ALA A 108 -51.25 17.60 2.23
N ALA A 109 -50.94 16.30 2.31
CA ALA A 109 -51.84 15.29 2.85
C ALA A 109 -52.18 15.52 4.34
N GLN A 110 -51.19 15.94 5.14
CA GLN A 110 -51.38 16.29 6.55
C GLN A 110 -52.26 17.54 6.73
N SER A 111 -52.10 18.55 5.88
CA SER A 111 -52.94 19.77 5.93
C SER A 111 -54.41 19.53 5.54
N GLY A 112 -54.72 18.43 4.84
CA GLY A 112 -56.09 18.08 4.45
C GLY A 112 -56.89 17.29 5.49
N THR A 113 -56.25 16.77 6.54
CA THR A 113 -56.91 15.97 7.59
C THR A 113 -57.25 16.76 8.85
N GLU A 114 -56.82 18.02 8.96
CA GLU A 114 -57.15 18.90 10.07
C GLU A 114 -58.48 19.64 9.81
N SER A 115 -59.58 18.89 9.76
CA SER A 115 -60.94 19.44 9.83
C SER A 115 -61.47 19.36 11.26
N ARG A 116 -61.71 20.54 11.83
CA ARG A 116 -62.62 20.85 12.96
C ARG A 116 -62.22 20.32 14.34
N GLN A 117 -61.33 21.06 15.01
CA GLN A 117 -61.58 21.42 16.40
C GLN A 117 -62.16 22.84 16.46
N PRO A 118 -63.20 23.09 17.28
CA PRO A 118 -63.78 24.41 17.44
C PRO A 118 -62.73 25.37 18.06
N PRO A 119 -62.75 26.66 17.72
CA PRO A 119 -61.75 27.60 18.21
C PRO A 119 -61.88 27.74 19.72
N GLU A 120 -60.94 27.15 20.47
CA GLU A 120 -60.63 27.64 21.80
C GLU A 120 -60.21 29.10 21.67
N GLN A 121 -60.95 29.95 22.36
CA GLN A 121 -60.76 31.39 22.35
C GLN A 121 -59.35 31.69 22.86
N LEU A 122 -58.46 32.12 21.97
CA LEU A 122 -57.16 32.67 22.38
C LEU A 122 -57.41 33.77 23.41
N THR A 123 -56.78 33.63 24.56
CA THR A 123 -56.85 34.63 25.62
C THR A 123 -56.31 35.97 25.09
N PRO A 124 -56.88 37.12 25.53
CA PRO A 124 -56.48 38.43 25.06
C PRO A 124 -54.97 38.73 25.26
N GLU A 125 -54.32 38.07 26.22
CA GLU A 125 -52.86 38.13 26.38
C GLU A 125 -52.11 37.48 25.22
N GLN A 126 -52.55 36.31 24.73
CA GLN A 126 -51.91 35.65 23.59
C GLN A 126 -52.08 36.44 22.29
N GLN A 127 -53.22 37.14 22.11
CA GLN A 127 -53.42 38.03 20.97
C GLN A 127 -52.47 39.23 21.01
N SER A 128 -52.26 39.83 22.19
CA SER A 128 -51.30 40.94 22.34
C SER A 128 -49.84 40.52 22.13
N ALA A 129 -49.49 39.27 22.45
CA ALA A 129 -48.16 38.71 22.23
C ALA A 129 -47.88 38.46 20.73
N LEU A 130 -48.88 37.96 19.98
CA LEU A 130 -48.82 37.81 18.53
C LEU A 130 -48.72 39.16 17.80
N GLU A 131 -49.39 40.19 18.33
CA GLU A 131 -49.34 41.53 17.75
C GLU A 131 -47.97 42.21 18.00
N ARG A 132 -47.33 41.95 19.15
CA ARG A 132 -45.94 42.39 19.40
C ARG A 132 -44.93 41.69 18.51
N LEU A 133 -45.10 40.40 18.25
CA LEU A 133 -44.25 39.62 17.34
C LEU A 133 -44.37 40.07 15.89
N ASN A 134 -45.59 40.38 15.42
CA ASN A 134 -45.80 40.91 14.08
C ASN A 134 -45.24 42.34 13.92
N LYS A 135 -45.25 43.15 14.99
CA LYS A 135 -44.66 44.49 14.99
C LYS A 135 -43.12 44.47 14.95
N LEU A 136 -42.50 43.44 15.53
CA LEU A 136 -41.05 43.23 15.49
C LEU A 136 -40.56 42.68 14.14
N LYS A 137 -41.43 42.03 13.35
CA LYS A 137 -41.02 41.36 12.12
C LYS A 137 -40.98 42.25 10.88
N GLY A 138 -41.37 43.52 10.96
CA GLY A 138 -41.04 44.55 9.96
C GLY A 138 -41.32 44.18 8.50
N ILE A 139 -42.40 43.46 8.20
CA ILE A 139 -42.75 43.11 6.81
C ILE A 139 -43.71 44.17 6.27
N GLY A 140 -43.13 45.10 5.51
CA GLY A 140 -43.86 46.09 4.73
C GLY A 140 -44.78 45.43 3.70
N LYS A 141 -45.98 46.00 3.57
CA LYS A 141 -46.91 45.78 2.46
C LYS A 141 -46.25 46.16 1.13
N GLN A 142 -46.30 45.30 0.13
CA GLN A 142 -46.60 45.69 -1.27
C GLN A 142 -46.83 44.49 -2.21
N ALA A 143 -47.78 44.72 -3.12
CA ALA A 143 -48.03 44.08 -4.42
C ALA A 143 -48.90 42.80 -4.52
N THR A 144 -50.22 43.06 -4.62
CA THR A 144 -51.19 42.51 -5.60
C THR A 144 -50.58 42.34 -7.01
N ALA A 145 -50.90 41.41 -7.94
CA ALA A 145 -52.08 40.60 -8.33
C ALA A 145 -51.59 39.50 -9.35
N PRO A 146 -52.41 38.77 -10.15
CA PRO A 146 -53.82 38.37 -10.01
C PRO A 146 -54.02 36.83 -10.04
N SER A 147 -55.23 36.44 -9.63
CA SER A 147 -55.78 35.09 -9.60
C SER A 147 -56.18 34.59 -10.99
N ALA A 148 -55.93 33.31 -11.28
CA ALA A 148 -56.58 32.53 -12.33
C ALA A 148 -57.16 31.22 -11.71
N PRO A 149 -58.29 30.71 -12.23
CA PRO A 149 -59.25 29.95 -11.43
C PRO A 149 -58.93 28.47 -11.26
N ALA A 150 -59.44 27.93 -10.15
CA ALA A 150 -59.41 26.53 -9.75
C ALA A 150 -60.13 25.63 -10.77
N ALA A 151 -59.40 24.65 -11.30
CA ALA A 151 -59.98 23.48 -11.97
C ALA A 151 -60.26 22.39 -10.94
N ASN A 152 -61.55 22.11 -10.82
CA ASN A 152 -62.20 21.08 -10.02
C ASN A 152 -61.85 19.68 -10.56
N PRO A 153 -61.43 18.69 -9.76
CA PRO A 153 -61.39 17.30 -10.20
C PRO A 153 -62.80 16.70 -10.03
N TYR A 154 -63.64 16.82 -11.06
CA TYR A 154 -64.84 16.00 -11.17
C TYR A 154 -64.50 14.67 -11.86
N GLN A 155 -65.12 13.62 -11.33
CA GLN A 155 -64.96 12.20 -11.65
C GLN A 155 -65.21 11.84 -13.12
N PRO A 156 -64.99 10.56 -13.47
CA PRO A 156 -66.19 9.80 -13.81
C PRO A 156 -66.22 8.38 -13.23
N GLN A 157 -67.22 8.12 -12.37
CA GLN A 157 -67.98 6.88 -12.40
C GLN A 157 -69.39 7.24 -12.86
N GLY A 158 -69.95 6.49 -13.81
CA GLY A 158 -71.30 6.76 -14.29
C GLY A 158 -71.72 5.89 -15.45
N ASN A 159 -72.17 4.68 -15.13
CA ASN A 159 -72.95 3.82 -16.01
C ASN A 159 -74.20 4.57 -16.51
N GLY A 160 -74.37 4.65 -17.82
CA GLY A 160 -75.58 5.12 -18.48
C GLY A 160 -75.95 4.18 -19.61
N ALA A 161 -77.00 3.41 -19.41
CA ALA A 161 -77.59 2.53 -20.40
C ALA A 161 -78.23 3.32 -21.55
N GLN A 162 -78.03 2.86 -22.78
CA GLN A 162 -78.91 3.11 -23.92
C GLN A 162 -79.25 1.75 -24.56
N PRO A 163 -80.54 1.37 -24.65
CA PRO A 163 -80.96 0.19 -25.38
C PRO A 163 -81.26 0.58 -26.83
N SER A 164 -80.65 -0.07 -27.82
CA SER A 164 -81.33 -0.43 -29.08
C SER A 164 -80.42 -1.11 -30.11
N ARG A 165 -80.90 -2.30 -30.52
CA ARG A 165 -80.67 -3.06 -31.77
C ARG A 165 -79.45 -3.99 -31.85
N PRO A 166 -79.68 -5.33 -31.92
CA PRO A 166 -78.64 -6.28 -32.27
C PRO A 166 -78.41 -6.27 -33.80
N PRO A 167 -77.18 -6.01 -34.30
CA PRO A 167 -76.86 -6.46 -35.64
C PRO A 167 -76.66 -7.97 -35.60
N LEU A 168 -77.45 -8.67 -36.43
CA LEU A 168 -77.31 -10.10 -36.71
C LEU A 168 -75.84 -10.45 -36.92
N ARG A 169 -75.27 -11.24 -36.01
CA ARG A 169 -73.96 -11.87 -36.20
C ARG A 169 -74.11 -12.86 -37.36
N LYS A 170 -73.56 -12.51 -38.52
CA LYS A 170 -73.25 -13.51 -39.55
C LYS A 170 -72.32 -14.54 -38.91
N PRO A 171 -72.47 -15.85 -39.22
CA PRO A 171 -71.51 -16.83 -38.75
C PRO A 171 -70.12 -16.40 -39.23
N ILE A 172 -69.19 -16.26 -38.28
CA ILE A 172 -67.81 -15.95 -38.56
C ILE A 172 -67.35 -17.01 -39.57
N SER A 173 -67.04 -16.57 -40.80
CA SER A 173 -66.65 -17.52 -41.84
C SER A 173 -65.40 -18.26 -41.36
N LYS A 174 -65.29 -19.56 -41.66
CA LYS A 174 -64.10 -20.36 -41.31
C LYS A 174 -62.80 -19.68 -41.76
N SER A 175 -62.87 -18.89 -42.84
CA SER A 175 -61.76 -18.09 -43.35
C SER A 175 -61.28 -17.02 -42.38
N MET A 176 -62.16 -16.38 -41.60
CA MET A 176 -61.77 -15.34 -40.64
C MET A 176 -61.07 -15.93 -39.41
N TRP A 177 -61.42 -17.16 -38.99
CA TRP A 177 -60.67 -17.90 -37.97
C TRP A 177 -59.29 -18.33 -38.46
N VAL A 178 -59.16 -18.74 -39.72
CA VAL A 178 -57.85 -19.06 -40.32
C VAL A 178 -56.98 -17.80 -40.41
N SER A 179 -57.53 -16.66 -40.82
CA SER A 179 -56.77 -15.40 -40.87
C SER A 179 -56.28 -14.97 -39.48
N VAL A 180 -57.14 -15.07 -38.46
CA VAL A 180 -56.74 -14.78 -37.08
C VAL A 180 -55.66 -15.75 -36.59
N ALA A 181 -55.76 -17.05 -36.91
CA ALA A 181 -54.74 -18.03 -36.56
C ALA A 181 -53.40 -17.81 -37.29
N VAL A 182 -53.43 -17.39 -38.55
CA VAL A 182 -52.23 -17.04 -39.33
C VAL A 182 -51.59 -15.76 -38.81
N VAL A 183 -52.38 -14.74 -38.47
CA VAL A 183 -51.87 -13.50 -37.87
C VAL A 183 -51.30 -13.75 -36.48
N LEU A 184 -51.95 -14.57 -35.64
CA LEU A 184 -51.40 -15.01 -34.35
C LEU A 184 -50.15 -15.87 -34.52
N GLY A 185 -50.11 -16.74 -35.53
CA GLY A 185 -48.93 -17.54 -35.89
C GLY A 185 -47.76 -16.67 -36.33
N LEU A 186 -48.01 -15.66 -37.16
CA LEU A 186 -47.02 -14.67 -37.59
C LEU A 186 -46.55 -13.80 -36.43
N ILE A 187 -47.44 -13.33 -35.56
CA ILE A 187 -47.07 -12.56 -34.36
C ILE A 187 -46.26 -13.42 -33.40
N TRP A 188 -46.62 -14.70 -33.21
CA TRP A 188 -45.84 -15.63 -32.39
C TRP A 188 -44.47 -15.95 -32.99
N PHE A 189 -44.37 -16.00 -34.33
CA PHE A 189 -43.12 -16.29 -35.03
C PHE A 189 -42.20 -15.06 -35.18
N LEU A 190 -42.75 -13.85 -35.26
CA LEU A 190 -42.01 -12.57 -35.29
C LEU A 190 -41.67 -12.06 -33.89
N ALA A 191 -42.53 -12.32 -32.90
CA ALA A 191 -42.23 -12.14 -31.48
C ALA A 191 -41.64 -13.41 -30.85
N ARG A 192 -41.02 -14.29 -31.66
CA ARG A 192 -40.29 -15.46 -31.16
C ARG A 192 -39.21 -14.92 -30.23
N PRO A 193 -39.31 -15.15 -28.91
CA PRO A 193 -38.39 -14.55 -27.97
C PRO A 193 -37.00 -15.04 -28.34
N SER A 194 -36.06 -14.09 -28.48
CA SER A 194 -34.63 -14.36 -28.59
C SER A 194 -34.30 -15.57 -27.72
N ASP A 195 -33.74 -16.64 -28.32
CA ASP A 195 -33.62 -17.97 -27.71
C ASP A 195 -33.39 -17.86 -26.20
N PRO A 196 -34.32 -18.33 -25.35
CA PRO A 196 -34.20 -18.17 -23.90
C PRO A 196 -32.86 -18.73 -23.38
N ALA A 197 -32.29 -19.71 -24.08
CA ALA A 197 -30.95 -20.24 -23.86
C ALA A 197 -29.83 -19.19 -23.98
N LYS A 198 -29.88 -18.26 -24.95
CA LYS A 198 -28.85 -17.21 -25.11
C LYS A 198 -28.93 -16.16 -24.01
N LYS A 199 -30.16 -15.80 -23.58
CA LYS A 199 -30.36 -14.88 -22.45
C LYS A 199 -29.86 -15.49 -21.14
N LEU A 200 -30.12 -16.78 -20.93
CA LEU A 200 -29.61 -17.53 -19.77
C LEU A 200 -28.08 -17.67 -19.80
N GLN A 201 -27.49 -17.94 -20.97
CA GLN A 201 -26.03 -17.96 -21.14
C GLN A 201 -25.40 -16.62 -20.75
N GLY A 202 -25.93 -15.49 -21.25
CA GLY A 202 -25.42 -14.17 -20.88
C GLY A 202 -25.55 -13.83 -19.39
N ARG A 203 -26.54 -14.39 -18.69
CA ARG A 203 -26.64 -14.26 -17.23
C ARG A 203 -25.64 -15.13 -16.48
N VAL A 204 -25.39 -16.35 -16.97
CA VAL A 204 -24.33 -17.22 -16.44
C VAL A 204 -22.96 -16.55 -16.60
N ASP A 205 -22.66 -15.98 -17.77
CA ASP A 205 -21.39 -15.28 -18.02
C ASP A 205 -21.22 -14.05 -17.11
N LYS A 206 -22.30 -13.28 -16.88
CA LYS A 206 -22.31 -12.18 -15.90
C LYS A 206 -22.07 -12.68 -14.48
N ALA A 207 -22.70 -13.78 -14.07
CA ALA A 207 -22.50 -14.36 -12.74
C ALA A 207 -21.07 -14.92 -12.57
N VAL A 208 -20.48 -15.47 -13.64
CA VAL A 208 -19.08 -15.89 -13.68
C VAL A 208 -18.15 -14.68 -13.53
N ALA A 209 -18.40 -13.59 -14.25
CA ALA A 209 -17.64 -12.35 -14.11
C ALA A 209 -17.72 -11.80 -12.67
N GLN A 210 -18.92 -11.79 -12.08
CA GLN A 210 -19.09 -11.41 -10.67
C GLN A 210 -18.33 -12.32 -9.70
N ALA A 211 -18.29 -13.63 -9.95
CA ALA A 211 -17.50 -14.54 -9.13
C ALA A 211 -15.99 -14.30 -9.26
N GLN A 212 -15.51 -13.88 -10.43
CA GLN A 212 -14.12 -13.47 -10.66
C GLN A 212 -13.78 -12.14 -9.98
N ASP A 213 -14.73 -11.21 -9.96
CA ASP A 213 -14.64 -9.93 -9.24
C ASP A 213 -14.83 -10.06 -7.72
N CYS A 214 -14.88 -11.30 -7.20
CA CYS A 214 -15.09 -11.61 -5.79
C CYS A 214 -16.45 -11.20 -5.20
N ASN A 215 -17.46 -10.96 -6.05
CA ASN A 215 -18.85 -10.75 -5.66
C ASN A 215 -19.60 -12.09 -5.53
N ILE A 216 -19.10 -12.97 -4.67
CA ILE A 216 -19.58 -14.36 -4.52
C ILE A 216 -21.04 -14.43 -4.09
N ASP A 217 -21.50 -13.52 -3.23
CA ASP A 217 -22.89 -13.51 -2.74
C ASP A 217 -23.88 -13.16 -3.87
N VAL A 218 -23.50 -12.21 -4.75
CA VAL A 218 -24.30 -11.85 -5.93
C VAL A 218 -24.34 -13.01 -6.91
N ALA A 219 -23.20 -13.66 -7.17
CA ALA A 219 -23.13 -14.85 -8.02
C ALA A 219 -23.96 -16.02 -7.47
N ARG A 220 -24.02 -16.22 -6.15
CA ARG A 220 -24.89 -17.23 -5.51
C ARG A 220 -26.38 -16.90 -5.66
N ASN A 221 -26.74 -15.62 -5.51
CA ASN A 221 -28.12 -15.16 -5.73
C ASN A 221 -28.53 -15.35 -7.20
N GLU A 222 -27.65 -15.01 -8.15
CA GLU A 222 -27.87 -15.27 -9.58
C GLU A 222 -27.96 -16.77 -9.89
N TYR A 223 -27.16 -17.62 -9.24
CA TYR A 223 -27.30 -19.07 -9.36
C TYR A 223 -28.69 -19.54 -8.91
N THR A 224 -29.22 -19.03 -7.79
CA THR A 224 -30.56 -19.41 -7.31
C THR A 224 -31.67 -18.94 -8.24
N SER A 225 -31.57 -17.74 -8.82
CA SER A 225 -32.55 -17.25 -9.79
C SER A 225 -32.46 -17.99 -11.12
N LEU A 226 -31.25 -18.29 -11.61
CA LEU A 226 -31.04 -19.16 -12.79
C LEU A 226 -31.63 -20.56 -12.60
N LYS A 227 -31.56 -21.10 -11.38
CA LYS A 227 -32.19 -22.38 -11.04
C LYS A 227 -33.73 -22.29 -11.09
N ALA A 228 -34.31 -21.18 -10.61
CA ALA A 228 -35.75 -20.92 -10.70
C ALA A 228 -36.22 -20.78 -12.17
N ASP A 229 -35.40 -20.15 -13.01
CA ASP A 229 -35.65 -19.95 -14.44
C ASP A 229 -35.36 -21.20 -15.31
N LYS A 230 -35.09 -22.35 -14.68
CA LYS A 230 -34.80 -23.64 -15.34
C LYS A 230 -33.62 -23.60 -16.32
N ALA A 231 -32.53 -22.92 -15.93
CA ALA A 231 -31.27 -22.99 -16.66
C ALA A 231 -30.75 -24.43 -16.80
N SER A 232 -29.91 -24.69 -17.83
CA SER A 232 -29.40 -26.04 -18.07
C SER A 232 -28.53 -26.53 -16.91
N ALA A 233 -28.61 -27.83 -16.59
CA ALA A 233 -27.82 -28.41 -15.50
C ALA A 233 -26.31 -28.26 -15.71
N ALA A 234 -25.84 -28.27 -16.96
CA ALA A 234 -24.43 -28.05 -17.30
C ALA A 234 -23.96 -26.63 -16.97
N GLN A 235 -24.76 -25.61 -17.29
CA GLN A 235 -24.47 -24.20 -16.96
C GLN A 235 -24.44 -23.98 -15.44
N LEU A 236 -25.42 -24.55 -14.72
CA LEU A 236 -25.48 -24.46 -13.27
C LEU A 236 -24.25 -25.12 -12.61
N LYS A 237 -23.85 -26.30 -13.08
CA LYS A 237 -22.65 -26.99 -12.57
C LYS A 237 -21.38 -26.18 -12.82
N TYR A 238 -21.20 -25.66 -14.04
CA TYR A 238 -20.06 -24.80 -14.38
C TYR A 238 -19.98 -23.57 -13.47
N LEU A 239 -21.09 -22.85 -13.30
CA LEU A 239 -21.14 -21.68 -12.42
C LEU A 239 -20.84 -22.06 -10.96
N GLN A 240 -21.36 -23.18 -10.47
CA GLN A 240 -21.11 -23.66 -9.12
C GLN A 240 -19.62 -24.00 -8.89
N ASP A 241 -18.97 -24.65 -9.87
CA ASP A 241 -17.54 -24.98 -9.81
C ASP A 241 -16.68 -23.69 -9.80
N ILE A 242 -17.02 -22.71 -10.66
CA ILE A 242 -16.35 -21.41 -10.70
C ILE A 242 -16.54 -20.63 -9.38
N ILE A 243 -17.75 -20.62 -8.83
CA ILE A 243 -18.04 -19.99 -7.53
C ILE A 243 -17.20 -20.66 -6.43
N GLY A 244 -17.17 -21.99 -6.38
CA GLY A 244 -16.40 -22.74 -5.39
C GLY A 244 -14.89 -22.50 -5.50
N ALA A 245 -14.35 -22.47 -6.73
CA ALA A 245 -12.95 -22.22 -7.00
C ALA A 245 -12.50 -20.79 -6.61
N ASN A 246 -13.35 -19.78 -6.86
CA ASN A 246 -13.04 -18.40 -6.55
C ASN A 246 -13.34 -18.02 -5.10
N ALA A 247 -14.31 -18.65 -4.44
CA ALA A 247 -14.71 -18.33 -3.07
C ALA A 247 -13.51 -18.29 -2.10
N LYS A 248 -12.65 -19.31 -2.09
CA LYS A 248 -11.50 -19.36 -1.17
C LYS A 248 -10.50 -18.21 -1.39
N LYS A 249 -10.22 -17.87 -2.65
CA LYS A 249 -9.31 -16.77 -3.01
C LYS A 249 -9.92 -15.44 -2.61
N CYS A 250 -11.21 -15.27 -2.87
CA CYS A 250 -11.96 -14.08 -2.54
C CYS A 250 -12.14 -13.88 -1.03
N ASP A 251 -12.38 -14.95 -0.27
CA ASP A 251 -12.45 -14.91 1.19
C ASP A 251 -11.10 -14.47 1.77
N THR A 252 -9.98 -15.01 1.26
CA THR A 252 -8.63 -14.59 1.68
C THR A 252 -8.39 -13.11 1.40
N ARG A 253 -8.76 -12.63 0.20
CA ARG A 253 -8.65 -11.21 -0.17
C ARG A 253 -9.55 -10.32 0.70
N ARG A 254 -10.76 -10.77 1.01
CA ARG A 254 -11.70 -10.06 1.89
C ARG A 254 -11.19 -9.98 3.33
N HIS A 255 -10.65 -11.08 3.86
CA HIS A 255 -10.03 -11.11 5.19
C HIS A 255 -8.79 -10.21 5.25
N ARG A 256 -7.95 -10.21 4.21
CA ARG A 256 -6.84 -9.27 4.08
C ARG A 256 -7.34 -7.82 4.09
N ALA A 257 -8.31 -7.49 3.25
CA ALA A 257 -8.84 -6.13 3.15
C ALA A 257 -9.44 -5.65 4.49
N LYS A 258 -10.16 -6.54 5.19
CA LYS A 258 -10.67 -6.26 6.53
C LYS A 258 -9.52 -6.04 7.53
N ALA A 259 -8.55 -6.96 7.59
CA ALA A 259 -7.40 -6.82 8.48
C ALA A 259 -6.60 -5.55 8.19
N TRP A 260 -6.48 -5.14 6.92
CA TRP A 260 -5.86 -3.88 6.53
C TRP A 260 -6.66 -2.67 6.99
N SER A 261 -7.98 -2.67 6.81
CA SER A 261 -8.85 -1.59 7.26
C SER A 261 -8.80 -1.36 8.78
N GLU A 262 -8.58 -2.42 9.56
CA GLU A 262 -8.42 -2.35 11.02
C GLU A 262 -7.01 -1.91 11.43
N LEU A 263 -5.99 -2.28 10.65
CA LEU A 263 -4.58 -1.97 10.93
C LEU A 263 -4.18 -0.54 10.52
N ARG A 264 -4.65 -0.08 9.35
CA ARG A 264 -4.31 1.23 8.77
C ARG A 264 -4.48 2.41 9.74
N PRO A 265 -5.61 2.61 10.43
CA PRO A 265 -5.74 3.71 11.39
C PRO A 265 -4.75 3.61 12.55
N GLN A 266 -4.36 2.39 12.94
CA GLN A 266 -3.35 2.20 13.98
C GLN A 266 -1.94 2.54 13.49
N LEU A 267 -1.62 2.26 12.21
CA LEU A 267 -0.37 2.66 11.58
C LEU A 267 -0.30 4.18 11.44
N ASP A 268 -1.37 4.81 10.94
CA ASP A 268 -1.44 6.27 10.82
C ASP A 268 -1.32 6.97 12.18
N SER A 269 -2.01 6.48 13.21
CA SER A 269 -1.86 6.99 14.58
C SER A 269 -0.44 6.81 15.11
N ALA A 270 0.18 5.64 14.88
CA ALA A 270 1.55 5.38 15.29
C ALA A 270 2.56 6.32 14.60
N LEU A 271 2.35 6.62 13.33
CA LEU A 271 3.15 7.57 12.55
C LEU A 271 2.98 9.01 13.05
N GLN A 272 1.75 9.42 13.36
CA GLN A 272 1.45 10.75 13.91
C GLN A 272 2.10 10.95 15.29
N ASN A 273 2.05 9.94 16.14
CA ASN A 273 2.62 9.99 17.49
C ASN A 273 4.15 9.77 17.53
N GLY A 274 4.81 9.61 16.36
CA GLY A 274 6.26 9.42 16.29
C GLY A 274 6.75 8.01 16.65
N SER A 275 5.85 7.06 16.87
CA SER A 275 6.17 5.65 17.16
C SER A 275 6.50 4.84 15.89
N ILE A 276 7.50 5.31 15.14
CA ILE A 276 7.87 4.80 13.81
C ILE A 276 8.24 3.31 13.85
N ASP A 277 9.00 2.86 14.86
CA ASP A 277 9.44 1.47 14.96
C ASP A 277 8.28 0.51 15.32
N LEU A 278 7.20 1.02 15.91
CA LEU A 278 5.99 0.23 16.13
C LEU A 278 5.21 0.07 14.83
N ALA A 279 5.08 1.15 14.05
CA ALA A 279 4.44 1.13 12.73
C ALA A 279 5.16 0.16 11.79
N ASP A 280 6.50 0.25 11.72
CA ASP A 280 7.38 -0.63 10.92
C ASP A 280 7.15 -2.11 11.28
N ARG A 281 7.24 -2.46 12.58
CA ARG A 281 7.02 -3.84 13.03
C ARG A 281 5.62 -4.37 12.72
N ARG A 282 4.58 -3.54 12.89
CA ARG A 282 3.19 -3.95 12.60
C ARG A 282 2.95 -4.13 11.11
N LEU A 283 3.48 -3.24 10.28
CA LEU A 283 3.40 -3.37 8.84
C LEU A 283 4.15 -4.61 8.36
N ALA A 284 5.37 -4.85 8.85
CA ALA A 284 6.16 -6.03 8.52
C ALA A 284 5.44 -7.34 8.91
N ALA A 285 4.79 -7.37 10.08
CA ALA A 285 3.98 -8.51 10.51
C ALA A 285 2.77 -8.75 9.58
N PHE A 286 2.09 -7.67 9.16
CA PHE A 286 0.99 -7.75 8.22
C PHE A 286 1.43 -8.25 6.83
N VAL A 287 2.51 -7.66 6.29
CA VAL A 287 3.09 -8.05 5.00
C VAL A 287 3.57 -9.50 5.02
N LYS A 288 4.12 -9.97 6.15
CA LYS A 288 4.51 -11.38 6.30
C LYS A 288 3.29 -12.33 6.31
N ALA A 289 2.18 -11.92 6.92
CA ALA A 289 0.98 -12.75 7.02
C ALA A 289 0.17 -12.77 5.72
N TRP A 290 0.06 -11.62 5.04
CA TRP A 290 -0.87 -11.45 3.92
C TRP A 290 -0.18 -11.21 2.57
N GLY A 291 1.08 -10.75 2.56
CA GLY A 291 1.83 -10.30 1.38
C GLY A 291 1.92 -8.76 1.26
N ALA A 292 2.78 -8.26 0.37
CA ALA A 292 2.86 -6.82 0.05
C ALA A 292 1.98 -6.48 -1.17
N ASP A 293 1.31 -5.33 -1.11
CA ASP A 293 0.55 -4.68 -2.17
C ASP A 293 0.93 -3.20 -2.28
N ASP A 294 0.30 -2.45 -3.17
CA ASP A 294 0.67 -1.07 -3.43
C ASP A 294 0.34 -0.14 -2.24
N GLU A 295 -0.74 -0.39 -1.51
CA GLU A 295 -1.06 0.38 -0.30
C GLU A 295 -0.07 0.13 0.83
N THR A 296 0.32 -1.12 1.07
CA THR A 296 1.34 -1.43 2.09
C THR A 296 2.70 -0.87 1.71
N ARG A 297 3.07 -0.83 0.42
CA ARG A 297 4.30 -0.18 -0.08
C ARG A 297 4.29 1.34 0.10
N ASP A 298 3.14 1.98 -0.09
CA ASP A 298 3.00 3.41 0.16
C ASP A 298 3.23 3.74 1.65
N ILE A 299 2.59 2.99 2.55
CA ILE A 299 2.79 3.17 4.00
C ILE A 299 4.23 2.87 4.41
N ASP A 300 4.85 1.83 3.85
CA ASP A 300 6.27 1.52 4.07
C ASP A 300 7.18 2.70 3.66
N GLY A 301 6.90 3.29 2.48
CA GLY A 301 7.57 4.50 2.03
C GLY A 301 7.41 5.68 2.99
N ARG A 302 6.20 5.92 3.50
CA ARG A 302 5.94 6.96 4.53
C ARG A 302 6.69 6.68 5.83
N ILE A 303 6.75 5.42 6.28
CA ILE A 303 7.51 5.02 7.47
C ILE A 303 9.00 5.32 7.28
N ASP A 304 9.57 4.97 6.13
CA ASP A 304 10.97 5.22 5.82
C ASP A 304 11.32 6.71 5.75
N VAL A 305 10.46 7.54 5.15
CA VAL A 305 10.65 9.00 5.15
C VAL A 305 10.71 9.52 6.59
N ARG A 306 9.76 9.12 7.44
CA ARG A 306 9.73 9.53 8.86
C ARG A 306 10.94 9.02 9.65
N LYS A 307 11.38 7.79 9.37
CA LYS A 307 12.59 7.19 9.98
C LYS A 307 13.83 7.99 9.59
N GLY A 308 13.94 8.37 8.32
CA GLY A 308 15.00 9.22 7.82
C GLY A 308 14.97 10.62 8.43
N GLU A 309 13.80 11.26 8.53
CA GLU A 309 13.65 12.55 9.22
C GLU A 309 14.14 12.50 10.68
N ARG A 310 13.78 11.44 11.41
CA ARG A 310 14.27 11.20 12.78
C ARG A 310 15.79 11.09 12.82
N LEU A 311 16.39 10.30 11.92
CA LEU A 311 17.85 10.15 11.82
C LEU A 311 18.54 11.49 11.51
N LEU A 312 17.96 12.31 10.63
CA LEU A 312 18.50 13.64 10.31
C LEU A 312 18.37 14.63 11.49
N ASN A 313 17.29 14.57 12.26
CA ASN A 313 17.15 15.35 13.50
C ASN A 313 18.20 14.94 14.55
N GLU A 314 18.46 13.64 14.70
CA GLU A 314 19.51 13.12 15.59
C GLU A 314 20.91 13.51 15.10
N ALA A 315 21.15 13.49 13.79
CA ALA A 315 22.40 13.95 13.19
C ALA A 315 22.65 15.44 13.48
N ASP A 316 21.63 16.29 13.30
CA ASP A 316 21.68 17.72 13.65
C ASP A 316 21.99 17.93 15.14
N ALA A 317 21.34 17.17 16.03
CA ALA A 317 21.63 17.20 17.46
C ALA A 317 23.06 16.74 17.79
N CYS A 318 23.64 15.83 17.01
CA CYS A 318 25.04 15.43 17.15
C CYS A 318 26.02 16.49 16.64
N ILE A 319 25.72 17.15 15.52
CA ILE A 319 26.49 18.30 15.02
C ILE A 319 26.49 19.44 16.05
N LYS A 320 25.35 19.76 16.65
CA LYS A 320 25.23 20.77 17.72
C LYS A 320 26.07 20.46 18.97
N ARG A 321 26.30 19.18 19.24
CA ARG A 321 27.16 18.69 20.33
C ARG A 321 28.62 18.51 19.90
N SER A 322 28.95 18.81 18.66
CA SER A 322 30.25 18.56 18.04
C SER A 322 30.70 17.09 18.07
N ASP A 323 29.74 16.15 18.10
CA ASP A 323 30.01 14.71 18.01
C ASP A 323 30.01 14.26 16.54
N ARG A 324 31.20 14.26 15.96
CA ARG A 324 31.44 13.85 14.57
C ARG A 324 30.99 12.41 14.30
N SER A 325 31.37 11.48 15.17
CA SER A 325 31.14 10.05 14.94
C SER A 325 29.66 9.71 14.94
N CYS A 326 28.89 10.32 15.85
CA CYS A 326 27.45 10.20 15.86
C CYS A 326 26.84 10.78 14.57
N ALA A 327 27.23 12.00 14.19
CA ALA A 327 26.66 12.67 13.03
C ALA A 327 26.90 11.89 11.72
N GLU A 328 28.12 11.39 11.50
CA GLU A 328 28.46 10.56 10.34
C GLU A 328 27.64 9.26 10.30
N ALA A 329 27.52 8.56 11.44
CA ALA A 329 26.76 7.32 11.52
C ALA A 329 25.27 7.53 11.22
N LYS A 330 24.67 8.62 11.72
CA LYS A 330 23.25 8.95 11.49
C LYS A 330 22.99 9.39 10.05
N LEU A 331 23.87 10.17 9.44
CA LEU A 331 23.76 10.55 8.02
C LEU A 331 23.88 9.33 7.10
N GLN A 332 24.85 8.45 7.32
CA GLN A 332 24.97 7.22 6.55
C GLN A 332 23.74 6.31 6.69
N ALA A 333 23.14 6.25 7.88
CA ALA A 333 21.90 5.51 8.09
C ALA A 333 20.72 6.13 7.33
N ALA A 334 20.61 7.45 7.29
CA ALA A 334 19.58 8.16 6.53
C ALA A 334 19.74 7.97 5.01
N GLU A 335 20.98 8.00 4.51
CA GLU A 335 21.29 7.81 3.09
C GLU A 335 20.96 6.42 2.57
N LYS A 336 21.11 5.38 3.42
CA LYS A 336 20.73 4.01 3.06
C LYS A 336 19.24 3.85 2.74
N LEU A 337 18.39 4.74 3.25
CA LEU A 337 16.96 4.75 2.92
C LEU A 337 16.68 5.30 1.51
N GLN A 338 17.64 6.00 0.89
CA GLN A 338 17.60 6.52 -0.49
C GLN A 338 16.32 7.28 -0.86
N ARG A 339 15.70 7.98 0.10
CA ARG A 339 14.48 8.77 -0.12
C ARG A 339 14.81 10.11 -0.76
N ASN A 340 14.16 10.43 -1.87
CA ASN A 340 14.43 11.65 -2.64
C ASN A 340 14.06 12.91 -1.85
N GLU A 341 13.02 12.82 -1.03
CA GLU A 341 12.50 13.88 -0.17
C GLU A 341 13.52 14.33 0.89
N LEU A 342 14.46 13.44 1.26
CA LEU A 342 15.46 13.69 2.29
C LEU A 342 16.80 14.19 1.75
N LYS A 343 17.00 14.21 0.43
CA LYS A 343 18.29 14.51 -0.21
C LYS A 343 18.81 15.90 0.16
N THR A 344 17.99 16.94 -0.04
CA THR A 344 18.37 18.32 0.25
C THR A 344 18.78 18.52 1.70
N ARG A 345 18.04 17.92 2.63
CA ARG A 345 18.35 18.03 4.06
C ARG A 345 19.61 17.26 4.46
N THR A 346 19.82 16.09 3.85
CA THR A 346 21.06 15.31 4.01
C THR A 346 22.28 16.10 3.51
N GLU A 347 22.17 16.78 2.37
CA GLU A 347 23.24 17.61 1.80
C GLU A 347 23.60 18.79 2.73
N LEU A 348 22.60 19.51 3.24
CA LEU A 348 22.81 20.60 4.20
C LEU A 348 23.53 20.13 5.47
N LEU A 349 23.14 18.97 6.02
CA LEU A 349 23.79 18.42 7.22
C LEU A 349 25.22 17.92 6.96
N ARG A 350 25.51 17.43 5.75
CA ARG A 350 26.88 17.10 5.34
C ARG A 350 27.76 18.34 5.20
N GLU A 351 27.20 19.45 4.69
CA GLU A 351 27.90 20.72 4.63
C GLU A 351 28.21 21.24 6.04
N ALA A 352 27.22 21.22 6.94
CA ALA A 352 27.43 21.59 8.34
C ALA A 352 28.48 20.72 9.06
N LEU A 353 28.47 19.41 8.80
CA LEU A 353 29.52 18.50 9.30
C LEU A 353 30.90 18.89 8.74
N SER A 354 30.99 19.22 7.46
CA SER A 354 32.25 19.64 6.82
C SER A 354 32.78 20.94 7.41
N ASP A 355 31.91 21.90 7.73
CA ASP A 355 32.31 23.15 8.38
C ASP A 355 32.77 22.95 9.82
N LEU A 356 32.12 22.04 10.55
CA LEU A 356 32.58 21.62 11.87
C LEU A 356 33.98 21.01 11.82
N LEU A 357 34.26 20.18 10.81
CA LEU A 357 35.58 19.62 10.57
C LEU A 357 36.63 20.69 10.24
N LYS A 358 36.28 21.69 9.41
CA LYS A 358 37.19 22.81 9.14
C LYS A 358 37.54 23.58 10.42
N ARG A 359 36.54 23.92 11.24
CA ARG A 359 36.76 24.66 12.50
C ARG A 359 37.60 23.87 13.49
N THR A 360 37.28 22.60 13.71
CA THR A 360 38.04 21.73 14.63
C THR A 360 39.50 21.50 14.19
N VAL A 361 39.76 21.44 12.88
CA VAL A 361 41.14 21.36 12.34
C VAL A 361 41.90 22.67 12.54
N LEU A 362 41.23 23.82 12.36
CA LEU A 362 41.85 25.13 12.58
C LEU A 362 42.14 25.36 14.08
N ASP A 363 41.20 25.07 14.98
CA ASP A 363 41.41 25.18 16.42
C ASP A 363 42.53 24.26 16.93
N GLN A 364 42.64 23.03 16.41
CA GLN A 364 43.78 22.15 16.73
C GLN A 364 45.12 22.70 16.26
N ARG A 365 45.13 23.49 15.17
CA ARG A 365 46.35 24.10 14.64
C ARG A 365 46.77 25.33 15.44
N GLU A 366 45.83 26.09 15.99
CA GLU A 366 46.10 27.21 16.90
C GLU A 366 46.51 26.75 18.31
N ALA A 367 46.04 25.58 18.74
CA ALA A 367 46.45 24.95 19.99
C ALA A 367 47.82 24.24 19.93
N ALA A 368 48.55 24.33 18.80
CA ALA A 368 49.90 23.79 18.71
C ALA A 368 50.83 24.56 19.68
N PRO A 369 51.41 23.90 20.71
CA PRO A 369 52.28 24.56 21.66
C PRO A 369 53.55 25.04 20.95
N VAL A 370 53.95 26.28 21.25
CA VAL A 370 55.25 26.84 20.88
C VAL A 370 56.36 25.84 21.28
N PRO A 371 57.29 25.48 20.38
CA PRO A 371 58.36 24.56 20.71
C PRO A 371 59.30 25.21 21.73
N VAL A 372 59.20 24.80 22.99
CA VAL A 372 60.26 25.04 23.98
C VAL A 372 61.43 24.13 23.62
N PRO A 373 62.67 24.65 23.46
CA PRO A 373 63.82 23.84 23.09
C PRO A 373 64.15 22.82 24.20
N ALA A 374 64.31 21.56 23.79
CA ALA A 374 64.64 20.44 24.65
C ALA A 374 66.07 20.53 25.21
N PRO A 375 66.32 20.03 26.43
CA PRO A 375 67.61 19.48 26.80
C PRO A 375 67.58 17.94 26.77
N VAL A 376 68.53 17.41 25.98
CA VAL A 376 69.36 16.22 26.16
C VAL A 376 68.72 14.94 26.73
N ALA A 377 68.83 13.91 25.89
CA ALA A 377 68.49 12.51 26.12
C ALA A 377 69.01 11.92 27.45
N THR A 378 68.14 11.15 28.11
CA THR A 378 68.48 10.06 29.04
C THR A 378 67.79 8.78 28.54
N PRO A 379 68.39 7.59 28.72
CA PRO A 379 67.94 6.39 28.03
C PRO A 379 66.66 5.82 28.63
N ALA A 380 65.78 5.42 27.71
CA ALA A 380 64.51 4.74 27.86
C ALA A 380 64.32 3.87 29.12
N GLN A 381 63.57 4.39 30.08
CA GLN A 381 62.72 3.58 30.96
C GLN A 381 61.41 3.27 30.21
N ARG A 382 61.15 1.97 30.07
CA ARG A 382 59.98 1.38 29.42
C ARG A 382 58.74 1.68 30.25
N ALA A 383 58.03 2.77 29.95
CA ALA A 383 56.69 3.03 30.46
C ALA A 383 55.67 2.11 29.76
N PRO A 384 54.65 1.63 30.48
CA PRO A 384 53.70 0.62 30.00
C PRO A 384 52.81 1.19 28.88
N GLN A 385 52.53 0.33 27.89
CA GLN A 385 51.65 0.63 26.77
C GLN A 385 50.30 1.15 27.29
N ALA A 386 49.94 2.36 26.85
CA ALA A 386 48.64 2.94 27.09
C ALA A 386 47.55 2.02 26.52
N ALA A 387 46.69 1.55 27.40
CA ALA A 387 45.54 0.71 27.08
C ALA A 387 44.59 1.43 26.11
N PRO A 388 43.88 0.69 25.23
CA PRO A 388 42.84 1.27 24.39
C PRO A 388 41.75 1.92 25.26
N ALA A 389 41.27 3.07 24.80
CA ALA A 389 40.26 3.89 25.45
C ALA A 389 39.09 3.04 25.97
N ALA A 390 38.79 3.21 27.26
CA ALA A 390 37.74 2.50 27.96
C ALA A 390 36.38 2.73 27.29
N GLN A 391 35.78 1.64 26.83
CA GLN A 391 34.36 1.57 26.51
C GLN A 391 33.55 2.01 27.75
N PRO A 392 32.35 2.61 27.57
CA PRO A 392 31.49 2.97 28.70
C PRO A 392 31.29 1.73 29.57
N ALA A 393 31.63 1.85 30.86
CA ALA A 393 31.55 0.74 31.80
C ALA A 393 30.12 0.21 31.86
N GLN A 394 29.88 -0.93 31.23
CA GLN A 394 28.64 -1.69 31.39
C GLN A 394 28.42 -1.91 32.89
N THR A 395 27.22 -1.59 33.37
CA THR A 395 26.92 -1.79 34.79
C THR A 395 27.09 -3.28 35.14
N PRO A 396 27.77 -3.64 36.24
CA PRO A 396 28.01 -5.04 36.61
C PRO A 396 26.73 -5.86 36.77
N GLN A 397 25.58 -5.21 36.92
CA GLN A 397 24.27 -5.84 36.97
C GLN A 397 23.80 -6.37 35.59
N GLN A 398 24.04 -5.65 34.50
CA GLN A 398 23.64 -6.09 33.15
C GLN A 398 24.43 -7.31 32.68
N SER A 399 25.73 -7.38 33.01
CA SER A 399 26.57 -8.52 32.65
C SER A 399 26.19 -9.81 33.39
N GLN A 400 25.78 -9.70 34.67
CA GLN A 400 25.25 -10.84 35.43
C GLN A 400 23.91 -11.33 34.87
N GLN A 401 23.02 -10.42 34.49
CA GLN A 401 21.72 -10.78 33.91
C GLN A 401 21.87 -11.48 32.55
N ALA A 402 22.82 -11.04 31.71
CA ALA A 402 23.11 -11.70 30.44
C ALA A 402 23.65 -13.14 30.62
N ARG A 403 24.52 -13.38 31.60
CA ARG A 403 25.01 -14.74 31.93
C ARG A 403 23.88 -15.65 32.40
N LYS A 404 22.93 -15.12 33.18
CA LYS A 404 21.74 -15.86 33.59
C LYS A 404 20.87 -16.24 32.39
N LEU A 405 20.62 -15.29 31.48
CA LEU A 405 19.84 -15.54 30.25
C LEU A 405 20.51 -16.59 29.34
N LEU A 406 21.83 -16.58 29.21
CA LEU A 406 22.58 -17.60 28.48
C LEU A 406 22.37 -19.00 29.08
N THR A 407 22.58 -19.14 30.39
CA THR A 407 22.43 -20.42 31.09
C THR A 407 21.00 -20.96 30.98
N GLU A 408 20.01 -20.06 31.06
CA GLU A 408 18.62 -20.42 30.87
C GLU A 408 18.30 -20.83 29.42
N ALA A 409 18.83 -20.12 28.41
CA ALA A 409 18.63 -20.46 27.01
C ALA A 409 19.24 -21.82 26.66
N GLU A 410 20.41 -22.15 27.22
CA GLU A 410 21.02 -23.48 27.08
C GLU A 410 20.18 -24.58 27.72
N ARG A 411 19.56 -24.31 28.87
CA ARG A 411 18.65 -25.26 29.52
C ARG A 411 17.41 -25.51 28.68
N GLU A 412 16.79 -24.47 28.10
CA GLU A 412 15.64 -24.62 27.20
C GLU A 412 16.01 -25.40 25.93
N LEU A 413 17.22 -25.20 25.38
CA LEU A 413 17.71 -25.98 24.24
C LEU A 413 17.77 -27.48 24.57
N ARG A 414 18.33 -27.85 25.73
CA ARG A 414 18.40 -29.25 26.17
C ARG A 414 17.03 -29.87 26.47
N GLN A 415 16.01 -29.05 26.69
CA GLN A 415 14.63 -29.51 26.91
C GLN A 415 13.84 -29.62 25.59
N GLY A 416 14.46 -29.36 24.44
CA GLY A 416 13.78 -29.34 23.14
C GLY A 416 12.89 -28.11 22.93
N ASN A 417 12.95 -27.11 23.81
CA ASN A 417 12.15 -25.90 23.72
C ASN A 417 12.90 -24.81 22.93
N TYR A 418 13.11 -25.06 21.64
CA TYR A 418 13.92 -24.18 20.77
C TYR A 418 13.37 -22.76 20.68
N LYS A 419 12.05 -22.58 20.78
CA LYS A 419 11.42 -21.26 20.74
C LYS A 419 11.73 -20.43 21.98
N ALA A 420 11.57 -21.01 23.17
CA ALA A 420 11.94 -20.32 24.42
C ALA A 420 13.45 -20.02 24.47
N ALA A 421 14.29 -20.93 23.97
CA ALA A 421 15.72 -20.68 23.84
C ALA A 421 16.04 -19.48 22.91
N MET A 422 15.36 -19.39 21.75
CA MET A 422 15.52 -18.26 20.82
C MET A 422 15.12 -16.94 21.46
N ASP A 423 13.99 -16.89 22.16
CA ASP A 423 13.50 -15.66 22.80
C ASP A 423 14.49 -15.16 23.86
N LYS A 424 15.01 -16.06 24.72
CA LYS A 424 16.03 -15.71 25.72
C LYS A 424 17.36 -15.28 25.10
N ALA A 425 17.80 -15.96 24.04
CA ALA A 425 19.02 -15.57 23.32
C ALA A 425 18.86 -14.21 22.63
N ASN A 426 17.66 -13.88 22.14
CA ASN A 426 17.36 -12.59 21.52
C ASN A 426 17.36 -11.46 22.56
N ILE A 427 16.76 -11.68 23.75
CA ILE A 427 16.81 -10.72 24.86
C ILE A 427 18.27 -10.49 25.27
N CYS A 428 19.08 -11.55 25.39
CA CYS A 428 20.51 -11.40 25.66
C CYS A 428 21.22 -10.54 24.60
N ALA A 429 20.96 -10.80 23.32
CA ALA A 429 21.57 -10.07 22.21
C ALA A 429 21.21 -8.58 22.20
N THR A 430 20.02 -8.21 22.66
CA THR A 430 19.57 -6.81 22.75
C THR A 430 20.05 -6.07 24.00
N MET A 431 20.46 -6.79 25.05
CA MET A 431 20.87 -6.17 26.32
C MET A 431 22.34 -5.71 26.33
N ILE A 432 23.16 -6.19 25.40
CA ILE A 432 24.59 -5.89 25.35
C ILE A 432 24.89 -5.26 24.00
N ASP A 433 24.94 -3.93 23.99
CA ASP A 433 25.47 -3.16 22.88
C ASP A 433 26.94 -3.55 22.69
N GLU A 434 27.23 -4.17 21.54
CA GLU A 434 28.56 -4.54 21.08
C GLU A 434 29.24 -5.69 21.83
N GLY A 435 28.93 -6.93 21.43
CA GLY A 435 29.98 -7.94 21.35
C GLY A 435 29.76 -9.28 22.03
N ASN A 436 28.57 -9.61 22.56
CA ASN A 436 28.37 -10.97 23.08
C ASN A 436 28.09 -11.97 21.94
N ARG A 437 29.16 -12.34 21.21
CA ARG A 437 29.15 -13.32 20.11
C ARG A 437 28.51 -14.64 20.53
N GLU A 438 28.54 -14.96 21.82
CA GLU A 438 27.93 -16.17 22.40
C GLU A 438 26.40 -16.15 22.27
N CYS A 439 25.74 -15.04 22.59
CA CYS A 439 24.27 -14.93 22.49
C CYS A 439 23.79 -15.01 21.02
N VAL A 440 24.56 -14.41 20.10
CA VAL A 440 24.28 -14.51 18.66
C VAL A 440 24.54 -15.94 18.14
N ALA A 441 25.62 -16.58 18.57
CA ALA A 441 25.93 -17.96 18.19
C ALA A 441 24.85 -18.95 18.69
N LEU A 442 24.37 -18.76 19.92
CA LEU A 442 23.34 -19.59 20.52
C LEU A 442 21.98 -19.39 19.83
N LYS A 443 21.62 -18.14 19.51
CA LYS A 443 20.43 -17.84 18.69
C LYS A 443 20.48 -18.54 17.33
N ASN A 444 21.59 -18.38 16.60
CA ASN A 444 21.77 -19.02 15.29
C ASN A 444 21.73 -20.55 15.37
N ARG A 445 22.22 -21.14 16.46
CA ARG A 445 22.12 -22.58 16.71
C ARG A 445 20.66 -23.00 16.95
N ALA A 446 19.93 -22.27 17.80
CA ALA A 446 18.52 -22.54 18.09
C ALA A 446 17.63 -22.42 16.84
N GLU A 447 17.87 -21.41 16.00
CA GLU A 447 17.15 -21.23 14.73
C GLU A 447 17.40 -22.35 13.71
N ARG A 448 18.61 -22.92 13.68
CA ARG A 448 18.91 -24.10 12.86
C ARG A 448 18.16 -25.32 13.38
N MET A 449 18.26 -25.64 14.67
CA MET A 449 17.56 -26.79 15.25
C MET A 449 16.04 -26.67 15.13
N ASN A 450 15.47 -25.47 15.27
CA ASN A 450 14.05 -25.27 15.07
C ASN A 450 13.61 -25.49 13.60
N ARG A 451 14.45 -25.12 12.63
CA ARG A 451 14.19 -25.43 11.21
C ARG A 451 14.27 -26.93 10.96
N ASP A 452 15.27 -27.60 11.51
CA ASP A 452 15.46 -29.05 11.35
C ASP A 452 14.30 -29.83 12.01
N LEU A 453 13.85 -29.41 13.19
CA LEU A 453 12.63 -29.90 13.85
C LEU A 453 11.42 -29.76 12.93
N MET A 454 11.16 -28.56 12.42
CA MET A 454 9.99 -28.31 11.56
C MET A 454 10.04 -29.14 10.27
N ASN A 455 11.21 -29.29 9.67
CA ASN A 455 11.41 -30.12 8.48
C ASN A 455 11.21 -31.60 8.80
N CYS A 456 11.65 -32.06 9.97
CA CYS A 456 11.47 -33.43 10.43
C CYS A 456 9.98 -33.79 10.61
N VAL A 457 9.28 -32.94 11.36
CA VAL A 457 7.84 -33.10 11.63
C VAL A 457 7.02 -33.01 10.34
N ALA A 458 7.37 -32.08 9.44
CA ALA A 458 6.72 -31.98 8.13
C ALA A 458 6.95 -33.23 7.24
N ALA A 459 8.07 -33.93 7.43
CA ALA A 459 8.35 -35.21 6.77
C ALA A 459 7.66 -36.42 7.44
N GLY A 460 6.86 -36.21 8.49
CA GLY A 460 6.17 -37.26 9.24
C GLY A 460 7.09 -38.12 10.12
N ARG A 461 8.29 -37.62 10.41
CA ARG A 461 9.27 -38.27 11.30
C ARG A 461 9.20 -37.69 12.70
N GLU A 462 9.64 -38.46 13.68
CA GLU A 462 9.64 -38.03 15.08
C GLU A 462 10.97 -37.35 15.42
N TRP A 463 10.91 -36.32 16.26
CA TRP A 463 12.08 -35.59 16.70
C TRP A 463 12.42 -35.99 18.14
N ILE A 464 13.53 -36.70 18.31
CA ILE A 464 13.96 -37.31 19.58
C ILE A 464 15.43 -36.95 19.81
N ASP A 465 15.76 -36.38 20.97
CA ASP A 465 17.12 -36.02 21.39
C ASP A 465 17.90 -35.17 20.36
N ASP A 466 17.29 -34.06 19.94
CA ASP A 466 17.85 -33.11 18.95
C ASP A 466 18.14 -33.73 17.56
N ARG A 467 17.49 -34.86 17.24
CA ARG A 467 17.67 -35.58 15.97
C ARG A 467 16.34 -36.04 15.40
N CYS A 468 16.28 -36.08 14.08
CA CYS A 468 15.14 -36.59 13.34
C CYS A 468 15.27 -38.11 13.14
N GLN A 469 14.30 -38.88 13.61
CA GLN A 469 14.26 -40.35 13.52
C GLN A 469 13.10 -40.84 12.66
#